data_AF-A0A7J6V4X8-F1
#
_entry.id   AF-A0A7J6V4X8-F1
#
_cell.length_a   1.000
_cell.length_b   1.000
_cell.length_c   1.000
_cell.angle_alpha   90.00
_cell.angle_beta   90.00
_cell.angle_gamma   90.00
#
_symmetry.space_group_name_H-M   'P 1'
#
loop_
_entity.id
_entity.type
_entity.pdbx_description
1 polymer ?
#
loop_
_entity_poly.entity_id
_entity_poly.type
_entity_poly.pdbx_seq_one_letter_code
_entity_poly.pdbx_strand_id
1 'polypeptide(L)'
;MVNEFKLVVADFISLPLPTIACITGHAAAAGFMLAISHDYLIMRKGRGVLYMSEIDIGMTFPDYFMDLMREKLHSPKNIRNICLHAMKIKAEDGIKMGIIDEAYDSSEECMEAALKIGEKLGLRKWNGEVYGEIRKNSLKGLLPVLGLVNREVVVARL
;
A
#
# COMPACT_ATOMS: atom_id res chain seq x y z
N MET A 1 -5.11 -8.35 18.35
CA MET A 1 -4.44 -7.26 17.60
C MET A 1 -4.08 -7.63 16.15
N VAL A 2 -3.44 -8.79 15.89
CA VAL A 2 -2.99 -9.18 14.53
C VAL A 2 -4.14 -9.46 13.56
N ASN A 3 -5.23 -10.06 14.05
CA ASN A 3 -6.41 -10.39 13.24
C ASN A 3 -7.24 -9.14 12.91
N GLU A 4 -7.27 -8.18 13.81
CA GLU A 4 -8.00 -6.92 13.68
C GLU A 4 -7.33 -6.04 12.61
N PHE A 5 -6.00 -5.97 12.60
CA PHE A 5 -5.28 -5.26 11.54
C PHE A 5 -5.44 -5.94 10.18
N LYS A 6 -5.54 -7.28 10.13
CA LYS A 6 -5.83 -8.02 8.89
C LYS A 6 -7.17 -7.61 8.28
N LEU A 7 -8.19 -7.37 9.10
CA LEU A 7 -9.49 -6.87 8.62
C LEU A 7 -9.37 -5.47 8.02
N VAL A 8 -8.59 -4.58 8.64
CA VAL A 8 -8.31 -3.25 8.09
C VAL A 8 -7.63 -3.36 6.72
N VAL A 9 -6.63 -4.23 6.58
CA VAL A 9 -5.99 -4.48 5.27
C VAL A 9 -7.02 -4.98 4.26
N ALA A 10 -7.86 -5.95 4.64
CA ALA A 10 -8.92 -6.47 3.76
C ALA A 10 -9.90 -5.40 3.30
N ASP A 11 -10.27 -4.46 4.18
CA ASP A 11 -11.13 -3.32 3.85
C ASP A 11 -10.45 -2.41 2.82
N PHE A 12 -9.19 -2.01 3.04
CA PHE A 12 -8.45 -1.16 2.08
C PHE A 12 -8.34 -1.78 0.69
N ILE A 13 -8.04 -3.08 0.62
CA ILE A 13 -7.95 -3.82 -0.64
C ILE A 13 -9.33 -3.91 -1.33
N SER A 14 -10.42 -3.87 -0.57
CA SER A 14 -11.80 -4.01 -1.06
C SER A 14 -12.54 -2.70 -1.29
N LEU A 15 -11.96 -1.54 -0.94
CA LEU A 15 -12.65 -0.25 -1.07
C LEU A 15 -13.19 -0.05 -2.51
N PRO A 16 -14.33 0.62 -2.71
CA PRO A 16 -14.83 0.90 -4.06
C PRO A 16 -14.27 2.23 -4.60
N LEU A 17 -13.06 2.61 -4.22
CA LEU A 17 -12.42 3.87 -4.64
C LEU A 17 -10.88 3.79 -4.60
N PRO A 18 -10.20 4.66 -5.38
CA PRO A 18 -8.74 4.85 -5.29
C PRO A 18 -8.32 5.43 -3.94
N THR A 19 -7.16 5.01 -3.46
CA THR A 19 -6.62 5.38 -2.15
C THR A 19 -5.18 5.88 -2.26
N ILE A 20 -4.87 6.96 -1.55
CA ILE A 20 -3.56 7.60 -1.55
C ILE A 20 -3.04 7.66 -0.11
N ALA A 21 -1.89 7.06 0.15
CA ALA A 21 -1.16 7.21 1.40
C ALA A 21 -0.23 8.42 1.33
N CYS A 22 -0.51 9.45 2.13
CA CYS A 22 0.38 10.60 2.32
C CYS A 22 1.25 10.38 3.57
N ILE A 23 2.50 9.99 3.37
CA ILE A 23 3.42 9.54 4.42
C ILE A 23 4.36 10.68 4.81
N THR A 24 4.01 11.40 5.88
CA THR A 24 4.75 12.59 6.34
C THR A 24 5.76 12.29 7.46
N GLY A 25 5.88 11.03 7.86
CA GLY A 25 6.75 10.56 8.95
C GLY A 25 7.18 9.11 8.80
N HIS A 26 7.58 8.49 9.90
CA HIS A 26 7.98 7.07 9.90
C HIS A 26 6.75 6.17 9.75
N ALA A 27 6.87 5.15 8.92
CA ALA A 27 5.89 4.06 8.87
C ALA A 27 6.65 2.74 9.07
N ALA A 28 6.50 2.17 10.26
CA ALA A 28 7.21 0.97 10.69
C ALA A 28 6.23 -0.19 10.84
N ALA A 29 6.67 -1.41 10.53
CA ALA A 29 5.88 -2.63 10.74
C ALA A 29 4.47 -2.50 10.14
N ALA A 30 3.41 -2.64 10.96
CA ALA A 30 2.02 -2.46 10.53
C ALA A 30 1.74 -1.09 9.86
N GLY A 31 2.47 -0.03 10.24
CA GLY A 31 2.37 1.27 9.56
C GLY A 31 2.86 1.22 8.11
N PHE A 32 3.95 0.48 7.84
CA PHE A 32 4.40 0.26 6.47
C PHE A 32 3.42 -0.62 5.69
N MET A 33 2.91 -1.68 6.33
CA MET A 33 1.88 -2.55 5.73
C MET A 33 0.60 -1.78 5.38
N LEU A 34 0.17 -0.86 6.24
CA LEU A 34 -0.98 0.01 5.97
C LEU A 34 -0.70 0.97 4.81
N ALA A 35 0.50 1.55 4.75
CA ALA A 35 0.90 2.41 3.65
C ALA A 35 0.80 1.67 2.30
N ILE A 36 1.39 0.48 2.19
CA ILE A 36 1.35 -0.30 0.94
C ILE A 36 -0.01 -0.94 0.66
N SER A 37 -0.95 -0.92 1.60
CA SER A 37 -2.34 -1.31 1.33
C SER A 37 -3.09 -0.28 0.48
N HIS A 38 -2.58 0.96 0.37
CA HIS A 38 -3.11 1.98 -0.53
C HIS A 38 -2.64 1.76 -1.97
N ASP A 39 -3.30 2.41 -2.93
CA ASP A 39 -2.96 2.30 -4.35
C ASP A 39 -1.75 3.17 -4.73
N TYR A 40 -1.65 4.36 -4.12
CA TYR A 40 -0.60 5.34 -4.38
C TYR A 40 0.08 5.76 -3.09
N LEU A 41 1.40 5.92 -3.11
CA LEU A 41 2.20 6.31 -1.96
C LEU A 41 2.99 7.60 -2.28
N ILE A 42 2.66 8.67 -1.56
CA ILE A 42 3.42 9.92 -1.57
C ILE A 42 4.17 10.04 -0.24
N MET A 43 5.42 10.48 -0.28
CA MET A 43 6.25 10.55 0.93
C MET A 43 6.98 11.88 1.09
N ARG A 44 7.08 12.35 2.34
CA ARG A 44 7.91 13.51 2.68
C ARG A 44 9.38 13.12 2.76
N LYS A 45 10.24 13.88 2.09
CA LYS A 45 11.70 13.77 2.15
C LYS A 45 12.24 14.15 3.53
N GLY A 46 13.41 13.61 3.87
CA GLY A 46 14.20 14.00 5.04
C GLY A 46 13.67 13.60 6.42
N ARG A 47 12.38 13.28 6.60
CA ARG A 47 11.79 12.94 7.91
C ARG A 47 11.22 11.53 8.03
N GLY A 48 10.72 10.95 6.93
CA GLY A 48 10.09 9.64 6.93
C GLY A 48 11.04 8.50 6.60
N VAL A 49 10.78 7.33 7.20
CA VAL A 49 11.45 6.07 6.86
C VAL A 49 10.40 4.96 6.87
N LEU A 50 10.40 4.14 5.81
CA LEU A 50 9.64 2.89 5.74
C LEU A 50 10.53 1.72 6.12
N TYR A 51 10.10 0.86 7.02
CA TYR A 51 10.88 -0.32 7.42
C TYR A 51 10.05 -1.38 8.15
N MET A 52 10.58 -2.60 8.13
CA MET A 52 10.18 -3.69 9.02
C MET A 52 11.30 -3.91 10.04
N SER A 53 10.97 -4.11 11.31
CA SER A 53 11.96 -4.27 12.40
C SER A 53 11.92 -5.64 13.04
N GLU A 54 11.01 -6.51 12.61
CA GLU A 54 10.67 -7.78 13.22
C GLU A 54 11.90 -8.69 13.37
N ILE A 55 12.80 -8.73 12.38
CA ILE A 55 14.03 -9.51 12.46
C ILE A 55 14.99 -9.00 13.54
N ASP A 56 15.07 -7.68 13.75
CA ASP A 56 15.95 -7.07 14.76
C ASP A 56 15.40 -7.29 16.19
N ILE A 57 14.08 -7.43 16.33
CA ILE A 57 13.41 -7.63 17.63
C ILE A 57 13.04 -9.09 17.91
N GLY A 58 13.45 -10.03 17.04
CA GLY A 58 13.22 -11.46 17.24
C GLY A 58 11.76 -11.91 17.06
N MET A 59 11.01 -11.26 16.18
CA MET A 59 9.62 -11.57 15.88
C MET A 59 9.44 -12.10 14.45
N THR A 60 8.45 -12.97 14.26
CA THR A 60 8.03 -13.44 12.94
C THR A 60 6.90 -12.57 12.38
N PHE A 61 6.83 -12.45 11.06
CA PHE A 61 5.70 -11.80 10.39
C PHE A 61 4.44 -12.69 10.43
N PRO A 62 3.23 -12.10 10.52
CA PRO A 62 2.00 -12.78 10.13
C PRO A 62 2.02 -13.15 8.65
N ASP A 63 1.41 -14.28 8.26
CA ASP A 63 1.46 -14.80 6.88
C ASP A 63 1.03 -13.76 5.83
N TYR A 64 -0.04 -13.02 6.10
CA TYR A 64 -0.56 -12.02 5.16
C TYR A 64 0.37 -10.82 4.94
N PHE A 65 1.35 -10.56 5.81
CA PHE A 65 2.34 -9.50 5.58
C PHE A 65 3.24 -9.85 4.40
N MET A 66 3.71 -11.10 4.35
CA MET A 66 4.59 -11.54 3.27
C MET A 66 3.87 -11.55 1.93
N ASP A 67 2.60 -11.98 1.92
CA ASP A 67 1.80 -12.00 0.70
C ASP A 67 1.42 -10.60 0.24
N LEU A 68 1.10 -9.69 1.17
CA LEU A 68 0.87 -8.28 0.86
C LEU A 68 2.13 -7.64 0.27
N MET A 69 3.31 -7.86 0.84
CA MET A 69 4.57 -7.33 0.28
C MET A 69 4.87 -7.91 -1.10
N ARG A 70 4.61 -9.20 -1.34
CA ARG A 70 4.78 -9.83 -2.66
C ARG A 70 3.91 -9.18 -3.73
N GLU A 71 2.64 -8.98 -3.41
CA GLU A 71 1.63 -8.43 -4.33
C GLU A 71 1.73 -6.89 -4.47
N LYS A 72 2.44 -6.18 -3.59
CA LYS A 72 2.55 -4.71 -3.66
C LYS A 72 3.92 -4.20 -4.09
N LEU A 73 5.01 -4.89 -3.76
CA LEU A 73 6.37 -4.39 -3.99
C LEU A 73 7.02 -4.96 -5.27
N HIS A 74 6.46 -6.03 -5.84
CA HIS A 74 6.84 -6.65 -7.13
C HIS A 74 8.33 -6.91 -7.39
N SER A 75 9.18 -6.88 -6.36
CA SER A 75 10.62 -7.07 -6.44
C SER A 75 11.10 -8.00 -5.33
N PRO A 76 11.44 -9.26 -5.64
CA PRO A 76 11.97 -10.20 -4.66
C PRO A 76 13.22 -9.69 -3.96
N LYS A 77 14.06 -8.92 -4.68
CA LYS A 77 15.25 -8.27 -4.12
C LYS A 77 14.89 -7.23 -3.06
N ASN A 78 13.90 -6.38 -3.33
CA ASN A 78 13.43 -5.38 -2.37
C ASN A 78 12.86 -6.07 -1.13
N ILE A 79 11.98 -7.05 -1.32
CA ILE A 79 11.36 -7.82 -0.23
C ILE A 79 12.43 -8.46 0.65
N ARG A 80 13.43 -9.12 0.06
CA ARG A 80 14.56 -9.69 0.81
C ARG A 80 15.28 -8.65 1.65
N ASN A 81 15.63 -7.50 1.07
CA ASN A 81 16.35 -6.46 1.80
C ASN A 81 15.50 -5.87 2.94
N ILE A 82 14.21 -5.67 2.72
CA ILE A 82 13.27 -5.18 3.74
C ILE A 82 13.14 -6.20 4.89
N CYS A 83 12.92 -7.47 4.56
CA CYS A 83 12.57 -8.49 5.55
C CYS A 83 13.78 -9.08 6.27
N LEU A 84 14.88 -9.33 5.55
CA LEU A 84 16.02 -10.08 6.07
C LEU A 84 17.20 -9.19 6.46
N HIS A 85 17.21 -7.92 6.04
CA HIS A 85 18.24 -6.95 6.42
C HIS A 85 17.67 -5.72 7.14
N ALA A 86 16.39 -5.74 7.54
CA ALA A 86 15.69 -4.61 8.16
C ALA A 86 15.93 -3.27 7.45
N MET A 87 15.95 -3.30 6.11
CA MET A 87 16.32 -2.14 5.30
C MET A 87 15.40 -0.95 5.60
N LYS A 88 16.01 0.18 5.95
CA LYS A 88 15.35 1.47 6.14
C LYS A 88 15.28 2.21 4.81
N ILE A 89 14.06 2.43 4.32
CA ILE A 89 13.81 3.07 3.03
C ILE A 89 13.45 4.54 3.26
N LYS A 90 14.30 5.44 2.76
CA LYS A 90 13.99 6.87 2.65
C LYS A 90 13.23 7.14 1.36
N ALA A 91 12.59 8.31 1.26
CA ALA A 91 11.74 8.66 0.13
C ALA A 91 12.43 8.50 -1.23
N GLU A 92 13.67 8.96 -1.37
CA GLU A 92 14.42 8.90 -2.64
C GLU A 92 14.77 7.46 -3.05
N ASP A 93 15.09 6.61 -2.07
CA ASP A 93 15.35 5.19 -2.33
C ASP A 93 14.05 4.45 -2.62
N GLY A 94 12.95 4.82 -1.95
CA GLY A 94 11.61 4.32 -2.20
C GLY A 94 11.15 4.55 -3.64
N ILE A 95 11.47 5.74 -4.21
CA ILE A 95 11.20 6.03 -5.63
C ILE A 95 12.03 5.12 -6.53
N LYS A 96 13.34 5.00 -6.30
CA LYS A 96 14.21 4.11 -7.10
C LYS A 96 13.79 2.64 -7.03
N MET A 97 13.23 2.24 -5.90
CA MET A 97 12.71 0.89 -5.66
C MET A 97 11.32 0.65 -6.27
N GLY A 98 10.63 1.70 -6.74
CA GLY A 98 9.27 1.64 -7.25
C GLY A 98 8.20 1.44 -6.16
N ILE A 99 8.49 1.84 -4.92
CA ILE A 99 7.57 1.72 -3.76
C ILE A 99 6.84 3.04 -3.51
N ILE A 100 7.55 4.16 -3.67
CA ILE A 100 7.00 5.52 -3.54
C ILE A 100 6.80 6.07 -4.95
N ASP A 101 5.62 6.61 -5.23
CA ASP A 101 5.31 7.23 -6.51
C ASP A 101 5.98 8.61 -6.62
N GLU A 102 5.82 9.43 -5.58
CA GLU A 102 6.31 10.81 -5.56
C GLU A 102 6.78 11.24 -4.17
N ALA A 103 7.76 12.16 -4.11
CA ALA A 103 8.27 12.68 -2.85
C ALA A 103 8.49 14.19 -2.85
N TYR A 104 8.16 14.82 -1.74
CA TYR A 104 8.11 16.28 -1.58
C TYR A 104 8.85 16.74 -0.31
N ASP A 105 9.23 18.02 -0.23
CA ASP A 105 10.10 18.52 0.83
C ASP A 105 9.34 18.85 2.12
N SER A 106 8.04 19.13 2.01
CA SER A 106 7.15 19.47 3.13
C SER A 106 5.93 18.56 3.24
N SER A 107 5.31 18.52 4.44
CA SER A 107 4.05 17.79 4.67
C SER A 107 2.89 18.41 3.89
N GLU A 108 2.93 19.71 3.74
CA GLU A 108 1.93 20.53 3.05
C GLU A 108 1.96 20.21 1.56
N GLU A 109 3.15 20.18 0.94
CA GLU A 109 3.32 19.76 -0.46
C GLU A 109 2.87 18.32 -0.69
N CYS A 110 3.22 17.38 0.21
CA CYS A 110 2.74 16.00 0.10
C CYS A 110 1.21 15.94 0.12
N MET A 111 0.56 16.69 1.02
CA MET A 111 -0.90 16.71 1.13
C MET A 111 -1.52 17.34 -0.12
N GLU A 112 -0.99 18.45 -0.60
CA GLU A 112 -1.46 19.09 -1.83
C GLU A 112 -1.35 18.15 -3.04
N ALA A 113 -0.24 17.45 -3.18
CA ALA A 113 -0.05 16.46 -4.25
C ALA A 113 -1.05 15.30 -4.13
N ALA A 114 -1.25 14.76 -2.92
CA ALA A 114 -2.20 13.67 -2.69
C ALA A 114 -3.63 14.09 -3.03
N LEU A 115 -4.04 15.31 -2.66
CA LEU A 115 -5.34 15.87 -3.01
C LEU A 115 -5.49 16.03 -4.52
N LYS A 116 -4.48 16.55 -5.23
CA LYS A 116 -4.50 16.67 -6.69
C LYS A 116 -4.67 15.32 -7.39
N ILE A 117 -4.00 14.26 -6.91
CA ILE A 117 -4.19 12.90 -7.42
C ILE A 117 -5.64 12.44 -7.17
N GLY A 118 -6.13 12.63 -5.94
CA GLY A 118 -7.50 12.28 -5.56
C GLY A 118 -8.56 12.98 -6.41
N GLU A 119 -8.44 14.29 -6.64
CA GLU A 119 -9.32 15.08 -7.50
C GLU A 119 -9.30 14.57 -8.94
N LYS A 120 -8.10 14.37 -9.51
CA LYS A 120 -7.93 13.85 -10.88
C LYS A 120 -8.58 12.48 -11.06
N LEU A 121 -8.42 11.59 -10.09
CA LEU A 121 -9.03 10.27 -10.11
C LEU A 121 -10.56 10.34 -9.89
N GLY A 122 -11.03 11.21 -9.00
CA GLY A 122 -12.45 11.43 -8.75
C GLY A 122 -13.21 11.93 -9.99
N LEU A 123 -12.58 12.78 -10.80
CA LEU A 123 -13.15 13.26 -12.08
C LEU A 123 -13.40 12.14 -13.10
N ARG A 124 -12.77 10.97 -12.94
CA ARG A 124 -12.98 9.82 -13.83
C ARG A 124 -14.36 9.22 -13.68
N LYS A 125 -15.02 9.40 -12.52
CA LYS A 125 -16.37 8.89 -12.22
C LYS A 125 -16.55 7.41 -12.61
N TRP A 126 -15.53 6.59 -12.34
CA TRP A 126 -15.61 5.16 -12.56
C TRP A 126 -16.66 4.54 -11.64
N ASN A 127 -17.24 3.42 -12.07
CA ASN A 127 -18.02 2.59 -11.18
C ASN A 127 -17.07 2.02 -10.10
N GLY A 128 -17.34 2.35 -8.84
CA GLY A 128 -16.48 1.99 -7.72
C GLY A 128 -16.40 0.49 -7.45
N GLU A 129 -17.49 -0.24 -7.68
CA GLU A 129 -17.50 -1.71 -7.55
C GLU A 129 -16.57 -2.34 -8.58
N VAL A 130 -16.63 -1.89 -9.83
CA VAL A 130 -15.71 -2.33 -10.89
C VAL A 130 -14.26 -2.01 -10.52
N TYR A 131 -13.99 -0.81 -9.99
CA TYR A 131 -12.64 -0.44 -9.55
C TYR A 131 -12.13 -1.37 -8.44
N GLY A 132 -12.95 -1.59 -7.41
CA GLY A 132 -12.61 -2.46 -6.28
C GLY A 132 -12.37 -3.91 -6.70
N GLU A 133 -13.21 -4.47 -7.59
CA GLU A 133 -13.03 -5.84 -8.06
C GLU A 133 -11.82 -6.00 -9.00
N ILE A 134 -11.49 -5.00 -9.83
CA ILE A 134 -10.26 -4.99 -10.63
C ILE A 134 -9.03 -4.97 -9.72
N ARG A 135 -9.01 -4.10 -8.70
CA ARG A 135 -7.91 -4.07 -7.71
C ARG A 135 -7.74 -5.40 -6.99
N LYS A 136 -8.84 -6.00 -6.52
CA LYS A 136 -8.77 -7.31 -5.87
C LYS A 136 -8.19 -8.36 -6.81
N ASN A 137 -8.62 -8.37 -8.08
CA ASN A 137 -8.09 -9.29 -9.08
C ASN A 137 -6.61 -9.07 -9.39
N SER A 138 -6.13 -7.83 -9.38
CA SER A 138 -4.70 -7.56 -9.59
C SER A 138 -3.82 -8.07 -8.44
N LEU A 139 -4.41 -8.37 -7.27
CA LEU A 139 -3.74 -8.84 -6.06
C LEU A 139 -4.19 -10.27 -5.68
N LYS A 140 -4.45 -11.12 -6.68
CA LYS A 140 -5.15 -12.40 -6.50
C LYS A 140 -4.52 -13.32 -5.45
N GLY A 141 -3.20 -13.31 -5.28
CA GLY A 141 -2.51 -14.16 -4.30
C GLY A 141 -2.79 -13.75 -2.85
N LEU A 142 -3.21 -12.50 -2.63
CA LEU A 142 -3.55 -11.96 -1.31
C LEU A 142 -4.99 -12.29 -0.88
N LEU A 143 -5.91 -12.53 -1.82
CA LEU A 143 -7.34 -12.67 -1.50
C LEU A 143 -7.65 -13.83 -0.54
N PRO A 144 -7.12 -15.06 -0.74
CA PRO A 144 -7.42 -16.18 0.14
C PRO A 144 -6.94 -15.93 1.56
N VAL A 145 -5.73 -15.37 1.71
CA VAL A 145 -5.18 -15.09 3.03
C VAL A 145 -5.94 -13.98 3.73
N LEU A 146 -6.53 -13.02 3.03
CA LEU A 146 -7.40 -11.99 3.61
C LEU A 146 -8.86 -12.43 3.81
N GLY A 147 -9.26 -13.62 3.35
CA GLY A 147 -10.65 -14.07 3.39
C GLY A 147 -11.55 -13.30 2.41
N LEU A 148 -10.96 -12.74 1.35
CA LEU A 148 -11.66 -12.00 0.32
C LEU A 148 -12.00 -12.91 -0.86
N VAL A 149 -13.12 -12.62 -1.51
CA VAL A 149 -13.52 -13.24 -2.78
C VAL A 149 -13.64 -12.18 -3.86
N ASN A 150 -13.32 -12.57 -5.08
CA ASN A 150 -13.58 -11.73 -6.25
C ASN A 150 -14.98 -12.00 -6.81
N ARG A 151 -15.59 -10.97 -7.38
CA ARG A 151 -16.88 -11.05 -8.07
C ARG A 151 -16.77 -10.42 -9.44
N GLU A 152 -17.34 -11.09 -10.44
CA GLU A 152 -17.52 -10.48 -11.76
C GLU A 152 -18.63 -9.43 -11.70
N VAL A 153 -18.28 -8.20 -12.08
CA VAL A 153 -19.22 -7.09 -12.16
C VAL A 153 -19.28 -6.63 -13.61
N VAL A 154 -20.44 -6.84 -14.23
CA VAL A 154 -20.73 -6.34 -15.58
C VAL A 154 -21.82 -5.28 -15.46
N VAL A 155 -21.43 -4.03 -15.65
CA VAL A 155 -22.38 -2.92 -15.70
C VAL A 155 -22.83 -2.78 -17.15
N ALA A 156 -24.10 -3.07 -17.43
CA ALA A 156 -24.68 -2.83 -18.75
C ALA A 156 -24.54 -1.34 -19.08
N ARG A 157 -23.90 -1.03 -20.22
CA ARG A 157 -23.90 0.33 -20.76
C ARG A 157 -25.21 0.51 -21.51
N LEU A 158 -26.09 1.37 -21.00
CA LEU A 158 -27.16 1.97 -21.80
C LEU A 158 -26.56 3.00 -22.76
#